data_AF-A0A7Y4KD97-F1
#
_entry.id   AF-A0A7Y4KD97-F1
#
_cell.length_a   1.000
_cell.length_b   1.000
_cell.length_c   1.000
_cell.angle_alpha   90.00
_cell.angle_beta   90.00
_cell.angle_gamma   90.00
#
_symmetry.space_group_name_H-M   'P 1'
#
loop_
_entity.id
_entity.type
_entity.pdbx_description
1 polymer ?
#
loop_
_entity_poly.entity_id
_entity_poly.type
_entity_poly.pdbx_seq_one_letter_code
_entity_poly.pdbx_strand_id
1 'polypeptide(L)'
;MSNDKKPITAAQKGFGDFAPKLAELTDDVLFGDVWERPQLSKRDRSLATCAALIATGKTEQMGFHFPRAIENGVTQEELVELITHLAFYVGWPNAMSAITRAKELLGKASP
;
A
#
# COMPACT_ATOMS: atom_id res chain seq x y z
N MET A 1 -29.41 0.58 20.97
CA MET A 1 -28.41 0.02 20.04
C MET A 1 -28.10 1.11 19.04
N SER A 2 -27.00 1.83 19.24
CA SER A 2 -26.59 2.92 18.36
C SER A 2 -26.30 2.35 16.99
N ASN A 3 -27.12 2.69 16.01
CA ASN A 3 -26.92 2.34 14.61
C ASN A 3 -25.88 3.29 14.01
N ASP A 4 -24.66 3.25 14.55
CA ASP A 4 -23.53 3.96 13.95
C ASP A 4 -23.14 3.14 12.73
N LYS A 5 -23.67 3.53 11.56
CA LYS A 5 -23.18 3.02 10.29
C LYS A 5 -21.69 3.32 10.23
N LYS A 6 -20.85 2.28 10.35
CA LYS A 6 -19.41 2.36 10.09
C LYS A 6 -19.22 3.17 8.80
N PRO A 7 -18.31 4.16 8.76
CA PRO A 7 -18.07 4.93 7.56
C PRO A 7 -17.73 3.97 6.41
N ILE A 8 -18.34 4.20 5.25
CA ILE A 8 -18.15 3.34 4.09
C ILE A 8 -16.67 3.44 3.64
N THR A 9 -15.96 2.32 3.73
CA THR A 9 -14.53 2.21 3.40
C THR A 9 -14.30 2.28 1.89
N ALA A 10 -13.03 2.40 1.48
CA ALA A 10 -12.67 2.38 0.06
C ALA A 10 -13.07 1.06 -0.62
N ALA A 11 -12.93 -0.08 0.08
CA ALA A 11 -13.30 -1.39 -0.43
C ALA A 11 -14.81 -1.51 -0.67
N GLN A 12 -15.62 -1.08 0.31
CA GLN A 12 -17.08 -1.08 0.20
C GLN A 12 -17.59 -0.18 -0.94
N LYS A 13 -16.98 1.01 -1.11
CA LYS A 13 -17.32 1.91 -2.22
C LYS A 13 -16.92 1.34 -3.58
N GLY A 14 -15.79 0.64 -3.65
CA GLY A 14 -15.22 0.17 -4.91
C GLY A 14 -15.90 -1.09 -5.45
N PHE A 15 -16.22 -2.04 -4.58
CA PHE A 15 -16.71 -3.36 -4.99
C PHE A 15 -17.62 -4.03 -3.95
N GLY A 16 -18.18 -3.30 -3.00
CA GLY A 16 -19.07 -3.87 -1.98
C GLY A 16 -20.40 -4.38 -2.54
N ASP A 17 -20.88 -3.79 -3.64
CA ASP A 17 -22.08 -4.21 -4.36
C ASP A 17 -21.84 -5.46 -5.24
N PHE A 18 -20.65 -5.59 -5.82
CA PHE A 18 -20.27 -6.69 -6.70
C PHE A 18 -19.65 -7.89 -5.95
N ALA A 19 -18.78 -7.62 -4.98
CA ALA A 19 -18.01 -8.61 -4.22
C ALA A 19 -18.07 -8.31 -2.70
N PRO A 20 -19.26 -8.39 -2.07
CA PRO A 20 -19.50 -7.94 -0.69
C PRO A 20 -18.58 -8.61 0.33
N LYS A 21 -18.33 -9.92 0.19
CA LYS A 21 -17.46 -10.64 1.13
C LYS A 21 -16.00 -10.21 1.04
N LEU A 22 -15.52 -9.86 -0.15
CA LEU A 22 -14.14 -9.38 -0.32
C LEU A 22 -13.99 -8.00 0.34
N ALA A 23 -14.98 -7.12 0.20
CA ALA A 23 -14.99 -5.82 0.87
C ALA A 23 -15.01 -5.98 2.40
N GLU A 24 -15.86 -6.87 2.92
CA GLU A 24 -15.92 -7.19 4.35
C GLU A 24 -14.58 -7.71 4.89
N LEU A 25 -13.93 -8.66 4.21
CA LEU A 25 -12.64 -9.21 4.63
C LEU A 25 -11.51 -8.16 4.57
N THR A 26 -11.58 -7.25 3.59
CA THR A 26 -10.64 -6.14 3.49
C THR A 26 -10.76 -5.20 4.70
N ASP A 27 -11.99 -4.91 5.11
CA ASP A 27 -12.25 -4.02 6.23
C ASP A 27 -11.93 -4.66 7.58
N ASP A 28 -12.49 -5.83 7.85
CA ASP A 28 -12.48 -6.39 9.20
C ASP A 28 -11.22 -7.24 9.47
N VAL A 29 -10.74 -8.01 8.49
CA VAL A 29 -9.58 -8.90 8.69
C VAL A 29 -8.27 -8.21 8.32
N LEU A 30 -8.19 -7.63 7.11
CA LEU A 30 -6.95 -7.02 6.65
C LEU A 30 -6.65 -5.74 7.46
N PHE A 31 -7.46 -4.69 7.28
CA PHE A 31 -7.20 -3.41 7.92
C PHE A 31 -7.68 -3.32 9.37
N GLY A 32 -8.71 -4.09 9.75
CA GLY A 32 -9.28 -4.10 11.10
C GLY A 32 -8.53 -4.97 12.12
N ASP A 33 -7.76 -5.96 11.66
CA ASP A 33 -6.94 -6.84 12.53
C ASP A 33 -5.47 -6.83 12.11
N VAL A 34 -5.13 -7.43 10.98
CA VAL A 34 -3.72 -7.73 10.62
C VAL A 34 -2.83 -6.48 10.61
N TRP A 35 -3.34 -5.33 10.12
CA TRP A 35 -2.62 -4.06 10.10
C TRP A 35 -2.52 -3.35 11.47
N GLU A 36 -3.35 -3.73 12.44
CA GLU A 36 -3.41 -3.12 13.78
C GLU A 36 -2.63 -3.93 14.84
N ARG A 37 -2.18 -5.14 14.50
CA ARG A 37 -1.40 -6.00 15.40
C ARG A 37 -0.09 -5.31 15.87
N PRO A 38 0.15 -5.17 17.19
CA PRO A 38 1.14 -4.25 17.74
C PRO A 38 2.61 -4.71 17.61
N GLN A 39 2.85 -5.97 17.26
CA GLN A 39 4.20 -6.55 17.24
C GLN A 39 5.06 -6.05 16.07
N LEU A 40 4.43 -5.46 15.05
CA LEU A 40 5.12 -4.83 13.92
C LEU A 40 4.43 -3.51 13.63
N SER A 41 5.21 -2.43 13.62
CA SER A 41 4.70 -1.08 13.44
C SER A 41 4.01 -0.91 12.09
N LYS A 42 3.08 0.05 11.98
CA LYS A 42 2.45 0.39 10.68
C LYS A 42 3.48 0.84 9.65
N ARG A 43 4.56 1.50 10.09
CA ARG A 43 5.70 1.87 9.25
C ARG A 43 6.34 0.64 8.61
N ASP A 44 6.73 -0.34 9.42
CA ASP A 44 7.45 -1.52 8.94
C ASP A 44 6.53 -2.46 8.16
N ARG A 45 5.23 -2.53 8.51
CA ARG A 45 4.20 -3.22 7.71
C ARG A 45 4.07 -2.60 6.32
N SER A 46 4.04 -1.27 6.23
CA SER A 46 4.01 -0.58 4.94
C SER A 46 5.26 -0.88 4.12
N LEU A 47 6.44 -0.84 4.74
CA LEU A 47 7.71 -1.14 4.06
C LEU A 47 7.72 -2.58 3.50
N ALA A 48 7.34 -3.56 4.32
CA ALA A 48 7.22 -4.97 3.90
C ALA A 48 6.19 -5.17 2.78
N THR A 49 5.04 -4.48 2.87
CA THR A 49 4.01 -4.54 1.83
C THR A 49 4.52 -3.94 0.52
N CYS A 50 5.16 -2.77 0.56
CA CYS A 50 5.77 -2.16 -0.63
C CYS A 50 6.80 -3.10 -1.26
N ALA A 51 7.67 -3.71 -0.46
CA ALA A 51 8.66 -4.67 -0.94
C ALA A 51 8.01 -5.86 -1.66
N ALA A 52 6.93 -6.42 -1.09
CA ALA A 52 6.21 -7.54 -1.71
C ALA A 52 5.54 -7.14 -3.04
N LEU A 53 4.93 -5.95 -3.11
CA LEU A 53 4.31 -5.44 -4.34
C LEU A 53 5.35 -5.19 -5.44
N ILE A 54 6.52 -4.65 -5.09
CA ILE A 54 7.64 -4.46 -6.02
C ILE A 54 8.15 -5.81 -6.52
N ALA A 55 8.39 -6.75 -5.60
CA ALA A 55 8.90 -8.09 -5.92
C ALA A 55 7.99 -8.89 -6.86
N THR A 56 6.68 -8.67 -6.78
CA THR A 56 5.67 -9.40 -7.55
C THR A 56 5.11 -8.60 -8.74
N GLY A 57 5.67 -7.42 -9.03
CA GLY A 57 5.27 -6.57 -10.15
C GLY A 57 3.83 -6.04 -10.06
N LYS A 58 3.26 -5.92 -8.85
CA LYS A 58 1.85 -5.51 -8.63
C LYS A 58 1.70 -3.99 -8.59
N THR A 59 2.03 -3.35 -9.70
CA THR A 59 2.08 -1.88 -9.85
C THR A 59 0.75 -1.17 -9.57
N GLU A 60 -0.38 -1.81 -9.90
CA GLU A 60 -1.73 -1.27 -9.66
C GLU A 60 -1.99 -0.98 -8.17
N GLN A 61 -1.39 -1.76 -7.28
CA GLN A 61 -1.57 -1.63 -5.83
C GLN A 61 -0.64 -0.57 -5.21
N MET A 62 0.44 -0.19 -5.91
CA MET A 62 1.41 0.80 -5.42
C MET A 62 0.78 2.20 -5.28
N GLY A 63 -0.27 2.51 -6.06
CA GLY A 63 -1.03 3.76 -5.96
C GLY A 63 -1.61 4.02 -4.58
N PHE A 64 -2.02 2.95 -3.88
CA PHE A 64 -2.51 3.04 -2.51
C PHE A 64 -1.36 2.89 -1.50
N HIS A 65 -0.50 1.90 -1.68
CA HIS A 65 0.47 1.53 -0.66
C HIS A 65 1.69 2.45 -0.55
N PHE A 66 2.12 3.11 -1.63
CA PHE A 66 3.26 4.03 -1.55
C PHE A 66 2.92 5.29 -0.74
N PRO A 67 1.83 6.05 -1.01
CA PRO A 67 1.43 7.16 -0.16
C PRO A 67 1.15 6.72 1.28
N ARG A 68 0.51 5.56 1.46
CA ARG A 68 0.24 4.99 2.78
C ARG A 68 1.51 4.65 3.57
N ALA A 69 2.59 4.27 2.89
CA ALA A 69 3.89 4.07 3.53
C ALA A 69 4.45 5.38 4.09
N ILE A 70 4.33 6.46 3.30
CA ILE A 70 4.74 7.80 3.74
C ILE A 70 3.90 8.28 4.92
N GLU A 71 2.57 8.15 4.85
CA GLU A 71 1.66 8.46 5.97
C GLU A 71 2.01 7.71 7.25
N ASN A 72 2.48 6.46 7.12
CA ASN A 72 2.89 5.63 8.25
C ASN A 72 4.34 5.87 8.70
N GLY A 73 5.08 6.81 8.10
CA GLY A 73 6.40 7.25 8.56
C GLY A 73 7.60 6.67 7.81
N VAL A 74 7.41 6.04 6.65
CA VAL A 74 8.53 5.75 5.72
C VAL A 74 8.88 7.04 5.00
N THR A 75 10.14 7.41 4.86
CA THR A 75 10.49 8.61 4.07
C THR A 75 10.48 8.31 2.57
N GLN A 76 10.38 9.37 1.75
CA GLN A 76 10.46 9.21 0.29
C GLN A 76 11.82 8.63 -0.12
N GLU A 77 12.90 9.06 0.54
CA GLU A 77 14.25 8.55 0.34
C GLU A 77 14.34 7.06 0.68
N GLU A 78 13.76 6.62 1.81
CA GLU A 78 13.73 5.20 2.20
C GLU A 78 12.95 4.34 1.19
N LEU A 79 11.84 4.83 0.65
CA LEU A 79 11.08 4.12 -0.38
C LEU A 79 11.87 4.02 -1.70
N VAL A 80 12.56 5.09 -2.11
CA VAL A 80 13.42 5.08 -3.30
C VAL A 80 14.60 4.12 -3.11
N GLU A 81 15.22 4.10 -1.93
CA GLU A 81 16.29 3.16 -1.59
C GLU A 81 15.79 1.72 -1.56
N LEU A 82 14.60 1.45 -1.02
CA LEU A 82 13.99 0.12 -1.08
C LEU A 82 13.83 -0.36 -2.53
N ILE A 83 13.31 0.48 -3.42
CA ILE A 83 13.14 0.14 -4.84
C ILE A 83 14.50 -0.14 -5.50
N THR A 84 15.49 0.72 -5.24
CA THR A 84 16.86 0.58 -5.76
C THR A 84 17.50 -0.71 -5.27
N HIS A 85 17.38 -1.01 -3.98
CA HIS A 85 17.90 -2.24 -3.39
C HIS A 85 17.25 -3.48 -4.01
N LEU A 86 15.92 -3.46 -4.19
CA LEU A 86 15.18 -4.59 -4.76
C LEU A 86 15.52 -4.83 -6.23
N ALA A 87 16.00 -3.84 -6.99
CA ALA A 87 16.44 -4.04 -8.37
C ALA A 87 17.44 -5.22 -8.53
N PHE A 88 18.26 -5.46 -7.49
CA PHE A 88 19.24 -6.54 -7.45
C PHE A 88 18.63 -7.91 -7.10
N TYR A 89 17.51 -7.95 -6.37
CA TYR A 89 16.91 -9.20 -5.88
C TYR A 89 15.72 -9.66 -6.70
N VAL A 90 14.98 -8.71 -7.28
CA VAL A 90 13.71 -8.99 -7.97
C VAL A 90 13.71 -8.52 -9.42
N GLY A 91 14.88 -8.10 -9.91
CA GLY A 91 15.13 -7.73 -11.30
C GLY A 91 14.86 -6.26 -11.63
N TRP A 92 15.65 -5.75 -12.56
CA TRP A 92 15.57 -4.36 -13.04
C TRP A 92 14.18 -3.94 -13.55
N PRO A 93 13.43 -4.78 -14.30
CA PRO A 93 12.09 -4.40 -14.78
C PRO A 93 11.12 -4.03 -13.66
N ASN A 94 11.09 -4.83 -12.58
CA ASN A 94 10.24 -4.57 -11.42
C ASN A 94 10.60 -3.24 -10.74
N ALA A 95 11.89 -2.98 -10.56
CA ALA A 95 12.35 -1.72 -9.98
C ALA A 95 12.02 -0.51 -10.88
N MET A 96 12.18 -0.62 -12.20
CA MET A 96 11.86 0.44 -13.15
C MET A 96 10.36 0.78 -13.17
N SER A 97 9.49 -0.23 -13.11
CA SER A 97 8.04 0.00 -13.00
C SER A 97 7.69 0.65 -11.66
N ALA A 98 8.30 0.19 -10.57
CA ALA A 98 8.06 0.75 -9.24
C ALA A 98 8.53 2.20 -9.11
N ILE A 99 9.74 2.54 -9.58
CA ILE A 99 10.26 3.91 -9.46
C ILE A 99 9.49 4.90 -10.35
N THR A 100 9.06 4.47 -11.54
CA THR A 100 8.15 5.26 -12.38
C THR A 100 6.87 5.59 -11.63
N ARG A 101 6.27 4.58 -10.98
CA ARG A 101 5.05 4.78 -10.19
C ARG A 101 5.28 5.66 -8.96
N ALA A 102 6.39 5.48 -8.26
CA ALA A 102 6.77 6.34 -7.13
C ALA A 102 6.95 7.80 -7.56
N LYS A 103 7.60 8.05 -8.71
CA LYS A 103 7.78 9.39 -9.28
C LYS A 103 6.45 10.05 -9.64
N GLU A 104 5.50 9.32 -10.21
CA GLU A 104 4.16 9.86 -10.53
C GLU A 104 3.39 10.27 -9.27
N LEU A 105 3.49 9.49 -8.20
CA LEU A 105 2.71 9.67 -6.98
C LEU A 105 3.32 10.69 -6.01
N LEU A 106 4.66 10.73 -5.93
CA LEU A 106 5.41 11.44 -4.90
C LEU A 106 6.37 12.49 -5.48
N GLY A 107 6.56 12.50 -6.79
CA GLY A 107 7.33 13.56 -7.44
C GLY A 107 6.62 14.90 -7.23
N LYS A 108 7.41 15.95 -6.95
CA LYS A 108 6.87 17.31 -7.00
C LYS A 108 6.31 17.56 -8.39
N ALA A 109 5.13 18.19 -8.49
CA ALA A 109 4.67 18.74 -9.76
C ALA A 109 5.80 19.62 -10.31
N SER A 110 6.21 19.37 -11.56
CA SER A 110 7.09 20.32 -12.25
C SER A 110 6.40 21.69 -12.22
N PRO A 111 7.14 22.79 -11.98
CA PRO A 111 6.59 24.14 -12.14
C PRO A 111 6.06 24.36 -13.55
#